data_AF-A0A562IDU5-F1
#
_entry.id   AF-A0A562IDU5-F1
#
_cell.length_a   1.000
_cell.length_b   1.000
_cell.length_c   1.000
_cell.angle_alpha   90.00
_cell.angle_beta   90.00
_cell.angle_gamma   90.00
#
_symmetry.space_group_name_H-M   'P 1'
#
loop_
_entity.id
_entity.type
_entity.pdbx_description
1 polymer ?
#
loop_
_entity_poly.entity_id
_entity_poly.type
_entity_poly.pdbx_seq_one_letter_code
_entity_poly.pdbx_strand_id
1 'polypeptide(L)'
;MAEPRRTGTAARVTAAAAAAFVLAGTAAVTLAVVAGPGPGLTGYVSEAGVADSAYATTYRIGVFALAAALLLLAAALPVALRAAAGLLVAGGSATALSGAVTCSAGCPLPPFEAATVADLVHGGAAIAASASVVFAMLAVAFRPRAAPGLRRIAGLGAAAALPVAGAVGLAMLVVGRGTLAGVLERVLLAVCAAWASPPPPPSPCAGAEGLRSTRRTTHACKEPHAG
;
A
#
# COMPACT_ATOMS: atom_id res chain seq x y z
N MET A 1 13.63 3.06 -35.33
CA MET A 1 13.22 1.84 -34.61
C MET A 1 12.07 2.18 -33.69
N ALA A 2 10.85 1.81 -34.06
CA ALA A 2 9.64 2.10 -33.32
C ALA A 2 9.16 0.81 -32.63
N GLU A 3 9.55 0.60 -31.38
CA GLU A 3 8.86 -0.31 -30.47
C GLU A 3 8.73 0.35 -29.08
N PRO A 4 7.63 1.08 -28.81
CA PRO A 4 7.34 1.46 -27.42
C PRO A 4 5.87 1.30 -26.97
N ARG A 5 4.95 0.74 -27.78
CA ARG A 5 3.53 0.62 -27.35
C ARG A 5 3.19 -0.65 -26.58
N ARG A 6 3.77 -1.81 -26.91
CA ARG A 6 3.43 -3.10 -26.25
C ARG A 6 3.86 -3.16 -24.78
N THR A 7 5.00 -2.55 -24.44
CA THR A 7 5.50 -2.46 -23.07
C THR A 7 4.59 -1.62 -22.16
N GLY A 8 3.95 -0.59 -22.71
CA GLY A 8 3.01 0.26 -21.97
C GLY A 8 1.70 -0.43 -21.59
N THR A 9 1.15 -1.26 -22.47
CA THR A 9 -0.12 -1.99 -22.19
C THR A 9 0.11 -3.08 -21.15
N ALA A 10 1.17 -3.88 -21.27
CA ALA A 10 1.49 -4.93 -20.30
C ALA A 10 1.68 -4.34 -18.88
N ALA A 11 2.49 -3.28 -18.75
CA ALA A 11 2.71 -2.62 -17.46
C ALA A 11 1.41 -2.06 -16.85
N ARG A 12 0.49 -1.53 -17.66
CA ARG A 12 -0.82 -1.05 -17.19
C ARG A 12 -1.71 -2.18 -16.71
N VAL A 13 -1.75 -3.30 -17.44
CA VAL A 13 -2.52 -4.49 -17.04
C VAL A 13 -1.95 -5.05 -15.74
N THR A 14 -0.63 -5.15 -15.62
CA THR A 14 0.03 -5.60 -14.38
C THR A 14 -0.26 -4.66 -13.21
N ALA A 15 -0.23 -3.33 -13.41
CA ALA A 15 -0.57 -2.36 -12.38
C ALA A 15 -2.06 -2.43 -11.97
N ALA A 16 -2.98 -2.62 -12.93
CA ALA A 16 -4.40 -2.80 -12.65
C ALA A 16 -4.67 -4.10 -11.87
N ALA A 17 -3.99 -5.19 -12.25
CA ALA A 17 -4.03 -6.44 -11.50
C ALA A 17 -3.50 -6.24 -10.08
N ALA A 18 -2.35 -5.56 -9.91
CA ALA A 18 -1.81 -5.25 -8.59
C ALA A 18 -2.85 -4.50 -7.73
N ALA A 19 -3.49 -3.46 -8.26
CA ALA A 19 -4.54 -2.72 -7.55
C ALA A 19 -5.74 -3.61 -7.18
N ALA A 20 -6.19 -4.50 -8.08
CA ALA A 20 -7.27 -5.44 -7.79
C ALA A 20 -6.89 -6.42 -6.66
N PHE A 21 -5.66 -6.94 -6.67
CA PHE A 21 -5.14 -7.80 -5.61
C PHE A 21 -4.99 -7.05 -4.27
N VAL A 22 -4.60 -5.77 -4.27
CA VAL A 22 -4.60 -4.93 -3.06
C VAL A 22 -6.01 -4.82 -2.50
N LEU A 23 -6.99 -4.47 -3.33
CA LEU A 23 -8.37 -4.28 -2.91
C LEU A 23 -8.99 -5.58 -2.39
N ALA A 24 -8.85 -6.67 -3.14
CA ALA A 24 -9.35 -7.99 -2.75
C ALA A 24 -8.67 -8.51 -1.48
N GLY A 25 -7.34 -8.36 -1.38
CA GLY A 25 -6.59 -8.79 -0.21
C GLY A 25 -6.95 -7.99 1.05
N THR A 26 -7.04 -6.66 0.93
CA THR A 26 -7.45 -5.77 2.02
C THR A 26 -8.88 -6.08 2.48
N ALA A 27 -9.81 -6.31 1.54
CA ALA A 27 -11.18 -6.68 1.87
C ALA A 27 -11.24 -8.04 2.60
N ALA A 28 -10.52 -9.06 2.13
CA ALA A 28 -10.46 -10.37 2.76
C ALA A 28 -9.88 -10.30 4.19
N VAL A 29 -8.77 -9.57 4.40
CA VAL A 29 -8.20 -9.34 5.73
C VAL A 29 -9.19 -8.60 6.63
N THR A 30 -9.83 -7.54 6.13
CA THR A 30 -10.81 -6.76 6.90
C THR A 30 -12.01 -7.62 7.30
N LEU A 31 -12.53 -8.44 6.39
CA LEU A 31 -13.61 -9.37 6.68
C LEU A 31 -13.20 -10.39 7.75
N ALA A 32 -11.99 -10.94 7.67
CA ALA A 32 -11.49 -11.87 8.67
C ALA A 32 -11.33 -11.22 10.06
N VAL A 33 -10.91 -9.96 10.12
CA VAL A 33 -10.78 -9.20 11.38
C VAL A 33 -12.14 -8.84 11.97
N VAL A 34 -13.12 -8.44 11.15
CA VAL A 34 -14.44 -8.00 11.61
C VAL A 34 -15.34 -9.19 11.99
N ALA A 35 -15.28 -10.28 11.23
CA ALA A 35 -16.12 -11.45 11.46
C ALA A 35 -15.48 -12.49 12.41
N GLY A 36 -14.16 -12.40 12.65
CA GLY A 36 -13.41 -13.33 13.48
C GLY A 36 -13.79 -13.27 14.97
N PRO A 37 -13.67 -14.38 15.72
CA PRO A 37 -13.99 -14.46 17.15
C PRO A 37 -13.00 -13.73 18.08
N GLY A 38 -12.10 -12.90 17.54
CA GLY A 38 -11.13 -12.12 18.30
C GLY A 38 -11.74 -10.86 18.91
N PRO A 39 -10.94 -9.99 19.55
CA PRO A 39 -11.38 -8.69 20.09
C PRO A 39 -11.83 -7.68 19.00
N GLY A 40 -12.14 -8.15 17.79
CA GLY A 40 -12.60 -7.35 16.65
C GLY A 40 -11.62 -6.23 16.29
N LEU A 41 -12.09 -4.99 16.34
CA LEU A 41 -11.30 -3.82 15.97
C LEU A 41 -10.26 -3.40 17.03
N THR A 42 -10.22 -4.05 18.21
CA THR A 42 -9.34 -3.64 19.31
C THR A 42 -8.08 -4.50 19.50
N GLY A 43 -7.94 -5.64 18.81
CA GLY A 43 -6.71 -6.48 18.81
C GLY A 43 -5.83 -6.28 17.59
N TYR A 44 -4.77 -7.05 17.43
CA TYR A 44 -3.92 -7.00 16.22
C TYR A 44 -4.62 -7.58 14.99
N VAL A 45 -4.23 -7.13 13.79
CA VAL A 45 -4.78 -7.68 12.54
C VAL A 45 -4.40 -9.16 12.37
N SER A 46 -3.20 -9.53 12.81
CA SER A 46 -2.68 -10.89 12.76
C SER A 46 -3.43 -11.91 13.62
N GLU A 47 -4.20 -11.47 14.64
CA GLU A 47 -5.00 -12.37 15.48
C GLU A 47 -6.11 -13.09 14.70
N ALA A 48 -6.53 -12.53 13.56
CA ALA A 48 -7.48 -13.20 12.67
C ALA A 48 -6.91 -14.46 11.99
N GLY A 49 -5.57 -14.61 11.98
CA GLY A 49 -4.84 -15.71 11.34
C GLY A 49 -4.53 -16.91 12.24
N VAL A 50 -4.95 -16.89 13.51
CA VAL A 50 -4.71 -17.98 14.48
C VAL A 50 -5.32 -19.29 13.97
N ALA A 51 -4.57 -20.39 14.09
CA ALA A 51 -4.86 -21.66 13.41
C ALA A 51 -6.27 -22.25 13.70
N ASP A 52 -6.82 -21.99 14.89
CA ASP A 52 -8.13 -22.51 15.32
C ASP A 52 -9.31 -21.60 14.95
N SER A 53 -9.08 -20.50 14.21
CA SER A 53 -10.14 -19.60 13.76
C SER A 53 -10.78 -20.08 12.45
N ALA A 54 -12.12 -20.06 12.39
CA ALA A 54 -12.88 -20.30 11.16
C ALA A 54 -12.52 -19.30 10.03
N TYR A 55 -11.89 -18.18 10.36
CA TYR A 55 -11.51 -17.11 9.42
C TYR A 55 -10.01 -17.11 9.06
N ALA A 56 -9.22 -18.04 9.60
CA ALA A 56 -7.79 -18.12 9.35
C ALA A 56 -7.46 -18.29 7.85
N THR A 57 -8.26 -19.09 7.14
CA THR A 57 -8.11 -19.29 5.69
C THR A 57 -8.37 -18.00 4.92
N THR A 58 -9.45 -17.27 5.25
CA THR A 58 -9.79 -15.99 4.61
C THR A 58 -8.71 -14.96 4.85
N TYR A 59 -8.18 -14.88 6.08
CA TYR A 59 -7.06 -14.03 6.43
C TYR A 59 -5.82 -14.34 5.57
N ARG A 60 -5.41 -15.62 5.50
CA ARG A 60 -4.23 -16.02 4.72
C ARG A 60 -4.39 -15.77 3.22
N ILE A 61 -5.55 -16.05 2.65
CA ILE A 61 -5.85 -15.71 1.25
C ILE A 61 -5.66 -14.21 1.03
N GLY A 62 -6.14 -13.37 1.97
CA GLY A 62 -5.95 -11.93 1.92
C GLY A 62 -4.47 -11.53 1.97
N VAL A 63 -3.69 -12.11 2.88
CA VAL A 63 -2.25 -11.83 3.01
C VAL A 63 -1.47 -12.27 1.76
N PHE A 64 -1.76 -13.45 1.19
CA PHE A 64 -1.12 -13.89 -0.05
C PHE A 64 -1.54 -13.05 -1.26
N ALA A 65 -2.78 -12.56 -1.30
CA ALA A 65 -3.22 -11.62 -2.33
C ALA A 65 -2.45 -10.29 -2.23
N LEU A 66 -2.23 -9.76 -1.01
CA LEU A 66 -1.40 -8.57 -0.79
C LEU A 66 0.07 -8.81 -1.19
N ALA A 67 0.63 -9.99 -0.88
CA ALA A 67 1.97 -10.36 -1.33
C ALA A 67 2.08 -10.37 -2.86
N ALA A 68 1.11 -10.99 -3.54
CA ALA A 68 1.04 -10.99 -5.00
C ALA A 68 0.91 -9.58 -5.58
N ALA A 69 0.12 -8.71 -4.94
CA ALA A 69 0.00 -7.31 -5.36
C ALA A 69 1.34 -6.56 -5.34
N LEU A 70 2.15 -6.74 -4.29
CA LEU A 70 3.47 -6.10 -4.19
C LEU A 70 4.42 -6.60 -5.29
N LEU A 71 4.39 -7.90 -5.60
CA LEU A 71 5.20 -8.48 -6.67
C LEU A 71 4.75 -7.99 -8.06
N LEU A 72 3.44 -7.90 -8.30
CA LEU A 72 2.90 -7.34 -9.53
C LEU A 72 3.25 -5.85 -9.67
N LEU A 73 3.16 -5.08 -8.58
CA LEU A 73 3.56 -3.67 -8.57
C LEU A 73 5.05 -3.51 -8.88
N ALA A 74 5.90 -4.37 -8.32
CA ALA A 74 7.33 -4.40 -8.64
C ALA A 74 7.58 -4.67 -10.13
N ALA A 75 6.86 -5.63 -10.71
CA ALA A 75 6.96 -5.97 -12.13
C ALA A 75 6.44 -4.86 -13.07
N ALA A 76 5.49 -4.05 -12.60
CA ALA A 76 4.94 -2.92 -13.36
C ALA A 76 5.85 -1.67 -13.34
N LEU A 77 6.84 -1.60 -12.44
CA LEU A 77 7.71 -0.44 -12.32
C LEU A 77 8.71 -0.33 -13.49
N PRO A 78 9.00 0.88 -13.98
CA PRO A 78 10.02 1.09 -15.00
C PRO A 78 11.42 0.78 -14.44
N VAL A 79 12.35 0.42 -15.34
CA VAL A 79 13.75 0.11 -15.02
C VAL A 79 14.44 1.23 -14.22
N ALA A 80 14.06 2.49 -14.44
CA ALA A 80 14.58 3.64 -13.69
C ALA A 80 14.28 3.58 -12.17
N LEU A 81 13.33 2.72 -11.76
CA LEU A 81 12.87 2.52 -10.38
C LEU A 81 13.21 1.13 -9.82
N ARG A 82 14.25 0.47 -10.35
CA ARG A 82 14.70 -0.86 -9.88
C ARG A 82 14.91 -0.96 -8.37
N ALA A 83 15.40 0.09 -7.72
CA ALA A 83 15.56 0.10 -6.26
C ALA A 83 14.21 -0.06 -5.54
N ALA A 84 13.18 0.67 -5.98
CA ALA A 84 11.82 0.52 -5.44
C ALA A 84 11.23 -0.85 -5.79
N ALA A 85 11.47 -1.37 -7.00
CA ALA A 85 11.03 -2.70 -7.38
C ALA A 85 11.66 -3.79 -6.48
N GLY A 86 12.97 -3.69 -6.20
CA GLY A 86 13.66 -4.62 -5.28
C GLY A 86 13.09 -4.58 -3.86
N LEU A 87 12.78 -3.38 -3.35
CA LEU A 87 12.11 -3.21 -2.06
C LEU A 87 10.70 -3.82 -2.06
N LEU A 88 9.93 -3.63 -3.13
CA LEU A 88 8.60 -4.24 -3.25
C LEU A 88 8.67 -5.78 -3.35
N VAL A 89 9.69 -6.33 -4.00
CA VAL A 89 9.94 -7.78 -4.01
C VAL A 89 10.29 -8.29 -2.61
N ALA A 90 11.18 -7.60 -1.90
CA ALA A 90 11.49 -7.94 -0.51
C ALA A 90 10.24 -7.87 0.38
N GLY A 91 9.45 -6.81 0.22
CA GLY A 91 8.18 -6.62 0.92
C GLY A 91 7.17 -7.72 0.62
N GLY A 92 6.96 -8.06 -0.64
CA GLY A 92 6.07 -9.15 -1.06
C GLY A 92 6.49 -10.51 -0.49
N SER A 93 7.79 -10.82 -0.54
CA SER A 93 8.34 -12.05 0.03
C SER A 93 8.17 -12.10 1.56
N ALA A 94 8.40 -10.99 2.26
CA ALA A 94 8.21 -10.91 3.70
C ALA A 94 6.72 -11.02 4.08
N THR A 95 5.81 -10.40 3.32
CA THR A 95 4.36 -10.57 3.50
C THR A 95 3.95 -12.04 3.31
N ALA A 96 4.46 -12.71 2.28
CA ALA A 96 4.18 -14.13 2.05
C ALA A 96 4.72 -15.01 3.19
N LEU A 97 5.93 -14.74 3.68
CA LEU A 97 6.50 -15.43 4.84
C LEU A 97 5.66 -15.22 6.10
N SER A 98 5.24 -13.99 6.37
CA SER A 98 4.36 -13.65 7.50
C SER A 98 3.02 -14.40 7.41
N GLY A 99 2.41 -14.48 6.23
CA GLY A 99 1.17 -15.23 6.01
C GLY A 99 1.31 -16.76 6.07
N ALA A 100 2.50 -17.29 5.79
CA ALA A 100 2.79 -18.72 5.84
C ALA A 100 3.04 -19.23 7.27
N VAL A 101 3.53 -18.37 8.17
CA VAL A 101 3.80 -18.70 9.56
C VAL A 101 2.61 -18.32 10.44
N THR A 102 2.05 -19.29 11.15
CA THR A 102 0.96 -19.06 12.10
C THR A 102 1.50 -18.51 13.41
N CYS A 103 1.03 -17.34 13.84
CA CYS A 103 1.32 -16.85 15.18
C CYS A 103 0.50 -17.62 16.23
N SER A 104 1.03 -17.69 17.44
CA SER A 104 0.32 -18.15 18.64
C SER A 104 -0.85 -17.23 18.95
N ALA A 105 -1.82 -17.69 19.75
CA ALA A 105 -2.96 -16.88 20.16
C ALA A 105 -2.49 -15.56 20.82
N GLY A 106 -3.01 -14.43 20.33
CA GLY A 106 -2.64 -13.09 20.81
C GLY A 106 -1.34 -12.52 20.23
N CYS A 107 -0.63 -13.26 19.36
CA CYS A 107 0.68 -12.91 18.77
C CYS A 107 1.62 -12.22 19.80
N PRO A 108 2.17 -12.96 20.79
CA PRO A 108 2.91 -12.41 21.92
C PRO A 108 4.11 -11.55 21.49
N LEU A 109 4.32 -10.44 22.21
CA LEU A 109 5.37 -9.45 21.93
C LEU A 109 6.40 -9.38 23.07
N PRO A 110 7.68 -9.68 22.82
CA PRO A 110 8.74 -9.45 23.79
C PRO A 110 8.94 -7.94 24.05
N PRO A 111 9.37 -7.55 25.26
CA PRO A 111 9.65 -8.39 26.43
C PRO A 111 8.42 -8.68 27.30
N PHE A 112 7.23 -8.20 26.92
CA PHE A 112 6.03 -8.23 27.76
C PHE A 112 5.40 -9.63 27.86
N GLU A 113 5.49 -10.41 26.79
CA GLU A 113 4.94 -11.76 26.70
C GLU A 113 5.98 -12.72 26.12
N ALA A 114 5.91 -14.00 26.51
CA ALA A 114 6.84 -15.03 26.03
C ALA A 114 6.50 -15.42 24.59
N ALA A 115 7.30 -14.92 23.63
CA ALA A 115 7.13 -15.22 22.21
C ALA A 115 7.80 -16.53 21.81
N THR A 116 7.14 -17.30 20.95
CA THR A 116 7.76 -18.45 20.27
C THR A 116 8.61 -17.99 19.08
N VAL A 117 9.41 -18.90 18.52
CA VAL A 117 10.14 -18.63 17.26
C VAL A 117 9.17 -18.30 16.12
N ALA A 118 8.01 -18.95 16.06
CA ALA A 118 7.00 -18.68 15.03
C ALA A 118 6.46 -17.25 15.14
N ASP A 119 6.21 -16.77 16.36
CA ASP A 119 5.76 -15.39 16.63
C ASP A 119 6.79 -14.36 16.17
N LEU A 120 8.07 -14.62 16.45
CA LEU A 120 9.18 -13.75 16.03
C LEU A 120 9.34 -13.71 14.51
N VAL A 121 9.22 -14.87 13.83
CA VAL A 121 9.29 -14.92 12.36
C VAL A 121 8.10 -14.20 11.73
N HIS A 122 6.89 -14.44 12.22
CA HIS A 122 5.67 -13.79 11.73
C HIS A 122 5.75 -12.26 11.90
N GLY A 123 6.05 -11.79 13.12
CA GLY A 123 6.12 -10.37 13.45
C GLY A 123 7.31 -9.67 12.77
N GLY A 124 8.49 -10.30 12.77
CA GLY A 124 9.66 -9.78 12.08
C GLY A 124 9.45 -9.64 10.58
N ALA A 125 8.79 -10.63 9.95
CA ALA A 125 8.43 -10.57 8.54
C ALA A 125 7.40 -9.46 8.24
N ALA A 126 6.40 -9.26 9.11
CA ALA A 126 5.43 -8.17 8.97
C ALA A 126 6.07 -6.78 9.09
N ILE A 127 7.02 -6.61 10.02
CA ILE A 127 7.80 -5.37 10.17
C ILE A 127 8.67 -5.15 8.92
N ALA A 128 9.38 -6.17 8.46
CA ALA A 128 10.22 -6.09 7.26
C ALA A 128 9.40 -5.74 6.01
N ALA A 129 8.19 -6.32 5.88
CA ALA A 129 7.26 -6.02 4.80
C ALA A 129 6.85 -4.55 4.82
N SER A 130 6.39 -4.05 5.96
CA SER A 130 5.96 -2.64 6.12
C SER A 130 7.11 -1.67 5.87
N ALA A 131 8.29 -1.93 6.45
CA ALA A 131 9.48 -1.12 6.22
C ALA A 131 9.88 -1.09 4.74
N SER A 132 9.84 -2.24 4.06
CA SER A 132 10.15 -2.34 2.63
C SER A 132 9.21 -1.48 1.77
N VAL A 133 7.91 -1.49 2.08
CA VAL A 133 6.93 -0.65 1.36
C VAL A 133 7.21 0.83 1.62
N VAL A 134 7.42 1.25 2.88
CA VAL A 134 7.73 2.65 3.21
C VAL A 134 9.02 3.12 2.53
N PHE A 135 10.07 2.29 2.54
CA PHE A 135 11.30 2.60 1.82
C PHE A 135 11.10 2.62 0.30
N ALA A 136 10.21 1.81 -0.26
CA ALA A 136 9.86 1.89 -1.68
C ALA A 136 9.20 3.24 -2.00
N MET A 137 8.31 3.75 -1.14
CA MET A 137 7.73 5.09 -1.28
C MET A 137 8.82 6.17 -1.29
N LEU A 138 9.74 6.13 -0.32
CA LEU A 138 10.87 7.07 -0.24
C LEU A 138 11.77 6.96 -1.48
N ALA A 139 12.10 5.74 -1.91
CA ALA A 139 12.90 5.49 -3.10
C ALA A 139 12.24 6.07 -4.35
N VAL A 140 10.91 6.00 -4.50
CA VAL A 140 10.19 6.63 -5.61
C VAL A 140 10.19 8.17 -5.48
N ALA A 141 9.94 8.71 -4.29
CA ALA A 141 9.85 10.15 -4.05
C ALA A 141 11.16 10.89 -4.38
N PHE A 142 12.30 10.28 -4.03
CA PHE A 142 13.64 10.84 -4.24
C PHE A 142 14.25 10.57 -5.62
N ARG A 143 13.56 9.86 -6.52
CA ARG A 143 14.08 9.57 -7.86
C ARG A 143 13.70 10.67 -8.86
N PRO A 144 14.66 11.45 -9.41
CA PRO A 144 14.35 12.55 -10.33
C PRO A 144 13.71 12.07 -11.64
N ARG A 145 13.98 10.82 -12.05
CA ARG A 145 13.45 10.21 -13.27
C ARG A 145 12.02 9.69 -13.13
N ALA A 146 11.43 9.71 -11.92
CA ALA A 146 10.04 9.36 -11.73
C ALA A 146 9.12 10.52 -12.18
N ALA A 147 7.96 10.17 -12.74
CA ALA A 147 6.94 11.17 -13.10
C ALA A 147 6.57 12.03 -11.88
N PRO A 148 6.37 13.35 -12.03
CA PRO A 148 6.09 14.25 -10.90
C PRO A 148 4.90 13.82 -10.04
N GLY A 149 3.82 13.34 -10.67
CA GLY A 149 2.64 12.82 -9.95
C GLY A 149 2.97 11.61 -9.09
N LEU A 150 3.73 10.65 -9.61
CA LEU A 150 4.16 9.46 -8.88
C LEU A 150 5.07 9.83 -7.70
N ARG A 151 5.99 10.78 -7.89
CA ARG A 151 6.83 11.31 -6.80
C ARG A 151 6.00 11.97 -5.71
N ARG A 152 4.99 12.75 -6.07
CA ARG A 152 4.09 13.40 -5.11
C ARG A 152 3.29 12.38 -4.32
N ILE A 153 2.67 11.40 -4.98
CA ILE A 153 1.91 10.34 -4.32
C ILE A 153 2.81 9.54 -3.38
N ALA A 154 4.02 9.17 -3.83
CA ALA A 154 4.98 8.47 -3.00
C ALA A 154 5.48 9.31 -1.82
N GLY A 155 5.73 10.60 -2.03
CA GLY A 155 6.10 11.52 -0.96
C GLY A 155 5.00 11.68 0.10
N LEU A 156 3.74 11.81 -0.33
CA LEU A 156 2.59 11.88 0.58
C LEU A 156 2.40 10.56 1.36
N GLY A 157 2.50 9.43 0.67
CA GLY A 157 2.46 8.11 1.30
C GLY A 157 3.55 7.95 2.35
N ALA A 158 4.80 8.29 2.01
CA ALA A 158 5.92 8.21 2.95
C ALA A 158 5.76 9.18 4.13
N ALA A 159 5.30 10.41 3.89
CA ALA A 159 5.06 11.39 4.95
C ALA A 159 3.96 10.95 5.94
N ALA A 160 2.97 10.19 5.47
CA ALA A 160 1.95 9.60 6.33
C ALA A 160 2.43 8.31 7.01
N ALA A 161 3.09 7.42 6.28
CA ALA A 161 3.46 6.10 6.79
C ALA A 161 4.63 6.14 7.78
N LEU A 162 5.63 7.01 7.58
CA LEU A 162 6.83 7.03 8.41
C LEU A 162 6.53 7.40 9.88
N PRO A 163 5.74 8.45 10.19
CA PRO A 163 5.35 8.74 11.57
C PRO A 163 4.52 7.63 12.20
N VAL A 164 3.60 7.03 11.45
CA VAL A 164 2.74 5.94 11.95
C VAL A 164 3.58 4.70 12.23
N ALA A 165 4.51 4.32 11.35
CA ALA A 165 5.43 3.21 11.57
C ALA A 165 6.33 3.43 12.79
N GLY A 166 6.84 4.66 12.97
CA GLY A 166 7.56 5.05 14.18
C GLY A 166 6.71 4.91 15.45
N ALA A 167 5.45 5.36 15.40
CA ALA A 167 4.51 5.23 16.50
C ALA A 167 4.16 3.76 16.82
N VAL A 168 3.98 2.91 15.80
CA VAL A 168 3.78 1.46 15.98
C VAL A 168 4.98 0.85 16.70
N GLY A 169 6.20 1.09 16.21
CA GLY A 169 7.42 0.54 16.82
C GLY A 169 7.60 1.02 18.26
N LEU A 170 7.35 2.31 18.52
CA LEU A 170 7.42 2.87 19.87
C LEU A 170 6.34 2.26 20.79
N ALA A 171 5.10 2.12 20.31
CA ALA A 171 4.02 1.49 21.07
C ALA A 171 4.36 0.03 21.41
N MET A 172 4.90 -0.73 20.45
CA MET A 172 5.35 -2.11 20.70
C MET A 172 6.45 -2.19 21.76
N LEU A 173 7.37 -1.23 21.80
CA LEU A 173 8.48 -1.20 22.76
C LEU A 173 8.08 -0.72 24.16
N VAL A 174 7.13 0.23 24.26
CA VAL A 174 6.80 0.92 25.52
C VAL A 174 5.53 0.38 26.17
N VAL A 175 4.52 0.06 25.36
CA VAL A 175 3.19 -0.36 25.82
C VAL A 175 2.98 -1.86 25.63
N GLY A 176 3.61 -2.43 24.59
CA GLY A 176 3.36 -3.81 24.18
C GLY A 176 2.04 -3.96 23.46
N ARG A 177 1.33 -5.05 23.75
CA ARG A 177 0.04 -5.38 23.12
C ARG A 177 -1.09 -4.51 23.66
N GLY A 178 -1.92 -3.97 22.77
CA GLY A 178 -3.13 -3.25 23.14
C GLY A 178 -3.82 -2.54 21.98
N THR A 179 -4.95 -1.90 22.28
CA THR A 179 -5.80 -1.22 21.28
C THR A 179 -5.06 -0.13 20.52
N LEU A 180 -4.17 0.62 21.18
CA LEU A 180 -3.36 1.64 20.51
C LEU A 180 -2.48 1.03 19.41
N ALA A 181 -1.75 -0.03 19.71
CA ALA A 181 -0.88 -0.69 18.74
C ALA A 181 -1.69 -1.31 17.59
N GLY A 182 -2.84 -1.92 17.89
CA GLY A 182 -3.74 -2.46 16.87
C GLY A 182 -4.34 -1.37 15.96
N VAL A 183 -4.71 -0.21 16.49
CA VAL A 183 -5.22 0.91 15.67
C VAL A 183 -4.11 1.49 14.80
N LEU A 184 -2.92 1.72 15.37
CA LEU A 184 -1.77 2.25 14.61
C LEU A 184 -1.34 1.29 13.48
N GLU A 185 -1.35 -0.02 13.74
CA GLU A 185 -1.09 -1.04 12.72
C GLU A 185 -2.09 -0.94 11.56
N ARG A 186 -3.39 -0.87 11.86
CA ARG A 186 -4.44 -0.74 10.82
C ARG A 186 -4.29 0.54 10.01
N VAL A 187 -3.97 1.66 10.67
CA VAL A 187 -3.71 2.93 9.98
C VAL A 187 -2.51 2.80 9.05
N LEU A 188 -1.41 2.18 9.50
CA LEU A 188 -0.23 1.95 8.67
C LEU A 188 -0.56 1.09 7.44
N LEU A 189 -1.25 -0.04 7.66
CA LEU A 189 -1.65 -0.94 6.58
C LEU A 189 -2.60 -0.25 5.59
N ALA A 190 -3.54 0.58 6.07
CA ALA A 190 -4.43 1.35 5.23
C ALA A 190 -3.68 2.36 4.36
N VAL A 191 -2.68 3.05 4.91
CA VAL A 191 -1.82 3.98 4.15
C VAL A 191 -1.02 3.22 3.08
N CYS A 192 -0.44 2.06 3.43
CA CYS A 192 0.28 1.21 2.50
C CYS A 192 -0.62 0.70 1.35
N ALA A 193 -1.83 0.23 1.68
CA ALA A 193 -2.80 -0.22 0.69
C ALA A 193 -3.25 0.92 -0.22
N ALA A 194 -3.61 2.08 0.33
CA ALA A 194 -4.01 3.26 -0.43
C ALA A 194 -2.91 3.74 -1.40
N TRP A 195 -1.64 3.66 -0.99
CA TRP A 195 -0.52 3.97 -1.87
C TRP A 195 -0.32 2.93 -2.97
N ALA A 196 -0.50 1.65 -2.69
CA ALA A 196 -0.33 0.55 -3.65
C ALA A 196 -1.49 0.46 -4.66
N SER A 197 -2.66 1.01 -4.34
CA SER A 197 -3.81 1.13 -5.24
C SER A 197 -4.28 2.58 -5.36
N PRO A 198 -3.45 3.49 -5.91
CA PRO A 198 -3.82 4.89 -6.01
C PRO A 198 -5.04 5.04 -6.95
N PRO A 199 -5.95 5.98 -6.68
CA PRO A 199 -7.10 6.20 -7.53
C PRO A 199 -6.66 6.55 -8.96
N PRO A 200 -7.46 6.18 -9.97
CA PRO A 200 -7.15 6.53 -11.35
C PRO A 200 -7.00 8.05 -11.48
N PRO A 201 -6.10 8.54 -12.34
CA PRO A 201 -5.98 9.97 -12.57
C PRO A 201 -7.32 10.53 -13.05
N PRO A 202 -7.67 11.78 -12.66
CA PRO A 202 -8.89 12.41 -13.12
C PRO A 202 -8.91 12.46 -14.65
N SER A 203 -10.05 12.12 -15.25
CA SER A 203 -10.24 12.09 -16.70
C SER A 203 -9.85 13.44 -17.32
N PRO A 204 -9.03 13.47 -18.38
CA PRO A 204 -8.55 14.72 -19.00
C PRO A 204 -9.68 15.61 -19.55
N CYS A 205 -10.87 15.06 -19.76
CA CYS A 205 -12.05 15.82 -20.21
C CYS A 205 -12.63 16.76 -19.15
N ALA A 206 -12.41 16.53 -17.85
CA ALA A 206 -12.99 17.35 -16.78
C ALA A 206 -12.38 18.76 -16.69
N GLY A 207 -11.16 18.97 -17.19
CA GLY A 207 -10.49 20.28 -17.17
C GLY A 207 -10.69 21.12 -18.45
N ALA A 208 -11.15 20.51 -19.54
CA ALA A 208 -11.26 21.18 -20.84
C ALA A 208 -12.54 22.02 -21.00
N GLU A 209 -13.52 21.87 -20.11
CA GLU A 209 -14.77 22.64 -20.09
C GLU A 209 -14.58 24.02 -19.43
N GLY A 210 -13.74 24.13 -18.40
CA GLY A 210 -13.48 25.41 -17.71
C GLY A 210 -12.65 26.40 -18.54
N LEU A 211 -11.72 25.92 -19.35
CA LEU A 211 -10.83 26.74 -20.19
C LEU A 211 -11.46 27.18 -21.53
N ARG A 212 -12.57 26.57 -21.95
CA ARG A 212 -13.28 26.94 -23.18
C ARG A 212 -14.28 28.08 -22.98
N SER A 213 -14.73 28.30 -21.74
CA SER A 213 -15.66 29.39 -21.39
C SER A 213 -15.00 30.77 -21.38
N THR A 214 -13.72 30.86 -20.99
CA THR A 214 -13.00 32.14 -20.86
C THR A 214 -12.39 32.68 -22.16
N ARG A 215 -12.36 31.90 -23.25
CA ARG A 215 -11.76 32.31 -24.54
C ARG A 215 -12.76 32.85 -25.56
N ARG A 216 -14.04 32.95 -25.22
CA ARG A 216 -15.12 33.36 -26.14
C ARG A 216 -15.61 34.80 -25.95
N THR A 217 -14.91 35.64 -25.19
CA THR A 217 -15.33 37.02 -24.89
C THR A 217 -14.38 38.13 -25.37
N THR A 218 -13.29 37.82 -26.10
CA THR A 218 -12.32 38.86 -26.53
C THR A 218 -12.24 39.12 -28.04
N HIS A 219 -13.25 38.74 -28.84
CA HIS A 219 -13.23 38.93 -30.30
C HIS A 219 -14.40 39.75 -30.87
N ALA A 220 -14.93 40.70 -30.11
CA ALA A 220 -15.84 41.71 -30.65
C ALA A 220 -15.31 43.12 -30.36
N CYS A 221 -15.27 43.93 -31.42
CA CYS A 221 -15.03 45.38 -31.46
C CYS A 221 -13.59 45.83 -31.77
N LYS A 222 -13.23 45.81 -33.07
CA LYS A 222 -12.52 46.94 -33.70
C LYS A 222 -12.83 46.96 -35.20
N GLU A 223 -13.88 47.68 -35.58
CA GLU A 223 -14.11 48.08 -36.98
C GLU A 223 -13.14 49.20 -37.37
N PRO A 224 -12.62 49.22 -38.62
CA PRO A 224 -11.88 50.33 -39.15
C PRO A 224 -12.81 51.33 -39.86
N HIS A 225 -12.87 52.57 -39.35
CA HIS A 225 -13.43 53.68 -40.11
C HIS A 225 -12.37 54.29 -41.03
N ALA A 226 -12.78 54.47 -42.28
CA ALA A 226 -12.06 55.05 -43.40
C ALA A 226 -11.68 56.52 -43.19
N GLY A 227 -10.57 56.90 -43.80
CA GLY A 227 -10.13 58.25 -44.11
C GLY A 227 -9.14 58.19 -45.27
#